data_AF-A0A3D2YFI2-F1
#
_entry.id   AF-A0A3D2YFI2-F1
#
_cell.length_a   1.000
_cell.length_b   1.000
_cell.length_c   1.000
_cell.angle_alpha   90.00
_cell.angle_beta   90.00
_cell.angle_gamma   90.00
#
_symmetry.space_group_name_H-M   'P 1'
#
loop_
_entity.id
_entity.type
_entity.pdbx_description
1 polymer ?
#
loop_
_entity_poly.entity_id
_entity_poly.type
_entity_poly.pdbx_seq_one_letter_code
_entity_poly.pdbx_strand_id
1 'polypeptide(L)'
;MKNKLFALVLALVMALSLFGCGQKPAADDTGDAPETVTVTDMIGRELELTPGSYQRVVCIGAGALRLYSYVGDVSLLCGVEDIDNTTLSERPQMFDGVARPYVMVYGDTFAALPSCGVGGPNAQAAEAEKILSCTPDIIVSEYEDTDKADALQQQTGVPVVTLRTGVDGVFSDDFRGSITLLGKIFGKETRAAELLSFVESETAELGRRTADIAEDTKPSVYVCGLGNWGTTNHLMTVQDYSTFRVAHIKNAVSGLSAPGIQPIEAEKFTALGADMDIMLIDAAAVKNIKPLYAEDSGMFDSCKAWQNGQVYLEMAYNAYYTNYEIALANAWFAAKCAYPDQFADIDMTEKLNEITGAFLGKGIAEDIYRMPNSFGGYQQIDTAAFFR
;
A
#
# COMPACT_ATOMS: atom_id res chain seq x y z
N MET A 1 -17.00 -27.31 -86.82
CA MET A 1 -15.91 -27.32 -85.81
C MET A 1 -15.75 -26.00 -85.04
N LYS A 2 -16.06 -24.83 -85.63
CA LYS A 2 -15.97 -23.53 -84.92
C LYS A 2 -16.96 -23.34 -83.74
N ASN A 3 -18.16 -23.89 -83.81
CA ASN A 3 -19.17 -23.73 -82.73
C ASN A 3 -18.96 -24.65 -81.52
N LYS A 4 -18.20 -25.75 -81.66
CA LYS A 4 -17.86 -26.63 -80.53
C LYS A 4 -16.67 -26.10 -79.73
N LEU A 5 -15.75 -25.37 -80.38
CA LEU A 5 -14.62 -24.72 -79.74
C LEU A 5 -15.07 -23.50 -78.90
N PHE A 6 -16.07 -22.76 -79.38
CA PHE A 6 -16.64 -21.62 -78.66
C PHE A 6 -17.40 -22.03 -77.40
N ALA A 7 -18.14 -23.15 -77.46
CA ALA A 7 -18.82 -23.70 -76.29
C ALA A 7 -17.84 -24.26 -75.23
N LEU A 8 -16.70 -24.81 -75.66
CA LEU A 8 -15.67 -25.30 -74.74
C LEU A 8 -14.92 -24.16 -74.03
N VAL A 9 -14.67 -23.05 -74.74
CA VAL A 9 -14.05 -21.85 -74.16
C VAL A 9 -15.01 -21.14 -73.20
N LEU A 10 -16.30 -21.09 -73.50
CA LEU A 10 -17.30 -20.49 -72.61
C LEU A 10 -17.53 -21.34 -71.33
N ALA A 11 -17.45 -22.67 -71.45
CA ALA A 11 -17.52 -23.58 -70.30
C ALA A 11 -16.27 -23.51 -69.42
N LEU A 12 -15.08 -23.27 -70.00
CA LEU A 12 -13.84 -23.09 -69.24
C LEU A 12 -13.82 -21.75 -68.48
N VAL A 13 -14.40 -20.69 -69.06
CA VAL A 13 -14.53 -19.37 -68.41
C VAL A 13 -15.57 -19.38 -67.27
N MET A 14 -16.64 -20.18 -67.38
CA MET A 14 -17.61 -20.38 -66.28
C MET A 14 -17.11 -21.31 -65.17
N ALA A 15 -16.13 -22.18 -65.43
CA ALA A 15 -15.52 -23.03 -64.40
C ALA A 15 -14.43 -22.30 -63.58
N LEU A 16 -13.86 -21.22 -64.12
CA LEU A 16 -12.84 -20.40 -63.43
C LEU A 16 -13.43 -19.33 -62.49
N SER A 17 -14.75 -19.13 -62.49
CA SER A 17 -15.43 -18.18 -61.59
C SER A 17 -15.87 -18.77 -60.24
N LEU A 18 -15.54 -20.04 -59.94
CA LEU A 18 -15.94 -20.72 -58.70
C LEU A 18 -14.78 -21.00 -57.71
N PHE A 19 -13.58 -20.51 -57.98
CA PHE A 19 -12.45 -20.50 -57.02
C PHE A 19 -12.10 -19.11 -56.50
N GLY A 20 -13.09 -18.21 -56.46
CA GLY A 20 -13.02 -16.98 -55.66
C GLY A 20 -13.35 -17.28 -54.19
N CYS A 21 -12.55 -18.12 -53.53
CA CYS A 21 -12.58 -18.19 -52.07
C CYS A 21 -12.22 -16.80 -51.54
N GLY A 22 -13.18 -16.16 -50.88
CA GLY A 22 -12.99 -14.89 -50.21
C GLY A 22 -11.91 -15.01 -49.14
N GLN A 23 -10.70 -14.58 -49.48
CA GLN A 23 -9.83 -13.93 -48.51
C GLN A 23 -10.48 -12.58 -48.23
N LYS A 24 -11.20 -12.54 -47.10
CA LYS A 24 -11.49 -11.29 -46.40
C LYS A 24 -10.17 -10.53 -46.36
N PRO A 25 -10.11 -9.25 -46.80
CA PRO A 25 -8.97 -8.41 -46.46
C PRO A 25 -8.79 -8.57 -44.95
N ALA A 26 -7.56 -8.84 -44.50
CA ALA A 26 -7.24 -8.64 -43.10
C ALA A 26 -7.79 -7.27 -42.76
N ALA A 27 -8.77 -7.23 -41.85
CA ALA A 27 -9.18 -5.98 -41.27
C ALA A 27 -7.87 -5.39 -40.75
N ASP A 28 -7.53 -4.21 -41.26
CA ASP A 28 -6.59 -3.35 -40.57
C ASP A 28 -6.99 -3.40 -39.11
N ASP A 29 -5.99 -3.64 -38.26
CA ASP A 29 -6.05 -3.55 -36.82
C ASP A 29 -6.40 -2.10 -36.46
N THR A 30 -7.66 -1.71 -36.70
CA THR A 30 -8.29 -0.57 -36.07
C THR A 30 -8.44 -1.01 -34.64
N GLY A 31 -7.42 -0.72 -33.82
CA GLY A 31 -7.50 -0.93 -32.38
C GLY A 31 -8.85 -0.42 -31.91
N ASP A 32 -9.64 -1.32 -31.32
CA ASP A 32 -10.97 -0.99 -30.84
C ASP A 32 -10.86 0.27 -29.99
N ALA A 33 -11.68 1.28 -30.29
CA ALA A 33 -11.80 2.44 -29.43
C ALA A 33 -12.15 1.91 -28.02
N PRO A 34 -11.48 2.39 -26.96
CA PRO A 34 -11.69 1.85 -25.63
C PRO A 34 -13.19 1.93 -25.28
N GLU A 35 -13.76 0.77 -24.95
CA GLU A 35 -15.20 0.62 -24.71
C GLU A 35 -15.56 1.15 -23.31
N THR A 36 -16.69 1.86 -23.21
CA THR A 36 -17.25 2.24 -21.91
C THR A 36 -17.88 1.01 -21.26
N VAL A 37 -17.51 0.75 -20.00
CA VAL A 37 -18.01 -0.36 -19.21
C VAL A 37 -18.47 0.12 -17.83
N THR A 38 -19.47 -0.54 -17.28
CA THR A 38 -19.87 -0.35 -15.88
C THR A 38 -18.83 -1.00 -14.95
N VAL A 39 -18.36 -0.23 -13.97
CA VAL A 39 -17.41 -0.67 -12.94
C VAL A 39 -17.96 -0.30 -11.57
N THR A 40 -17.90 -1.22 -10.62
CA THR A 40 -18.23 -0.92 -9.21
C THR A 40 -16.96 -0.48 -8.48
N ASP A 41 -16.99 0.68 -7.84
CA ASP A 41 -15.90 1.14 -6.99
C ASP A 41 -15.89 0.46 -5.61
N MET A 42 -14.89 0.74 -4.78
CA MET A 42 -14.70 0.04 -3.50
C MET A 42 -15.69 0.49 -2.40
N ILE A 43 -16.55 1.47 -2.68
CA ILE A 43 -17.65 1.88 -1.81
C ILE A 43 -19.03 1.51 -2.37
N GLY A 44 -19.07 0.71 -3.45
CA GLY A 44 -20.28 0.10 -3.97
C GLY A 44 -21.04 0.94 -5.00
N ARG A 45 -20.44 2.00 -5.55
CA ARG A 45 -21.06 2.82 -6.60
C ARG A 45 -20.77 2.25 -7.98
N GLU A 46 -21.75 2.26 -8.87
CA GLU A 46 -21.58 1.88 -10.28
C GLU A 46 -21.20 3.11 -11.11
N LEU A 47 -20.11 2.98 -11.87
CA LEU A 47 -19.51 4.05 -12.66
C LEU A 47 -19.35 3.60 -14.11
N GLU A 48 -19.74 4.44 -15.06
CA GLU A 48 -19.46 4.24 -16.48
C GLU A 48 -18.06 4.78 -16.79
N LEU A 49 -17.11 3.87 -16.97
CA LEU A 49 -15.69 4.19 -17.17
C LEU A 49 -15.21 3.66 -18.52
N THR A 50 -14.17 4.26 -19.07
CA THR A 50 -13.53 3.82 -20.31
C THR A 50 -12.09 3.37 -19.98
N PRO A 51 -11.90 2.12 -19.53
CA PRO A 51 -10.59 1.57 -19.19
C PRO A 51 -9.47 1.90 -20.18
N GLY A 52 -8.32 2.31 -19.66
CA GLY A 52 -7.12 2.61 -20.44
C GLY A 52 -7.14 3.93 -21.21
N SER A 53 -8.24 4.70 -21.20
CA SER A 53 -8.32 5.97 -21.94
C SER A 53 -7.86 7.21 -21.16
N TYR A 54 -7.72 7.11 -19.84
CA TYR A 54 -7.40 8.25 -18.97
C TYR A 54 -5.95 8.71 -19.11
N GLN A 55 -5.74 10.01 -19.23
CA GLN A 55 -4.44 10.66 -19.47
C GLN A 55 -4.12 11.74 -18.44
N ARG A 56 -5.07 12.14 -17.59
CA ARG A 56 -4.94 13.25 -16.64
C ARG A 56 -5.57 12.88 -15.31
N VAL A 57 -4.76 12.31 -14.43
CA VAL A 57 -5.20 11.74 -13.16
C VAL A 57 -4.93 12.70 -12.01
N VAL A 58 -5.91 12.83 -11.12
CA VAL A 58 -5.70 13.41 -9.78
C VAL A 58 -6.03 12.35 -8.74
N CYS A 59 -5.18 12.23 -7.71
CA CYS A 59 -5.41 11.35 -6.57
C CYS A 59 -5.63 12.20 -5.31
N ILE A 60 -6.69 11.93 -4.54
CA ILE A 60 -7.06 12.70 -3.35
C ILE A 60 -7.35 11.79 -2.16
N GLY A 61 -7.03 12.28 -0.96
CA GLY A 61 -7.24 11.55 0.27
C GLY A 61 -6.07 10.62 0.63
N ALA A 62 -5.97 10.30 1.91
CA ALA A 62 -4.83 9.58 2.47
C ALA A 62 -4.73 8.16 1.90
N GLY A 63 -3.72 7.91 1.08
CA GLY A 63 -3.46 6.61 0.47
C GLY A 63 -3.81 6.48 -1.01
N ALA A 64 -4.64 7.37 -1.57
CA ALA A 64 -5.04 7.28 -2.98
C ALA A 64 -3.84 7.39 -3.92
N LEU A 65 -2.99 8.41 -3.74
CA LEU A 65 -1.78 8.59 -4.55
C LEU A 65 -0.79 7.44 -4.37
N ARG A 66 -0.71 6.88 -3.16
CA ARG A 66 0.15 5.74 -2.86
C ARG A 66 -0.28 4.50 -3.63
N LEU A 67 -1.57 4.12 -3.55
CA LEU A 67 -2.11 2.98 -4.27
C LEU A 67 -1.98 3.15 -5.79
N TYR A 68 -2.28 4.35 -6.29
CA TYR A 68 -2.06 4.69 -7.69
C TYR A 68 -0.58 4.51 -8.08
N SER A 69 0.36 4.95 -7.25
CA SER A 69 1.81 4.83 -7.53
C SER A 69 2.32 3.39 -7.61
N TYR A 70 1.57 2.41 -7.09
CA TYR A 70 1.96 0.99 -7.22
C TYR A 70 1.59 0.35 -8.57
N VAL A 71 0.53 0.85 -9.20
CA VAL A 71 -0.11 0.21 -10.37
C VAL A 71 -0.16 1.12 -11.59
N GLY A 72 -0.58 2.37 -11.36
CA GLY A 72 -0.76 3.40 -12.38
C GLY A 72 0.55 3.96 -12.91
N ASP A 73 0.42 4.88 -13.85
CA ASP A 73 1.54 5.59 -14.46
C ASP A 73 1.60 7.01 -13.88
N VAL A 74 2.56 7.25 -12.98
CA VAL A 74 2.73 8.55 -12.32
C VAL A 74 2.94 9.71 -13.30
N SER A 75 3.32 9.45 -14.56
CA SER A 75 3.44 10.50 -15.59
C SER A 75 2.09 11.03 -16.08
N LEU A 76 0.99 10.31 -15.82
CA LEU A 76 -0.38 10.75 -16.13
C LEU A 76 -0.97 11.65 -15.04
N LEU A 77 -0.30 11.82 -13.91
CA LEU A 77 -0.75 12.74 -12.88
C LEU A 77 -0.75 14.17 -13.42
N CYS A 78 -1.84 14.89 -13.20
CA CYS A 78 -1.97 16.29 -13.63
C CYS A 78 -2.12 17.28 -12.48
N GLY A 79 -2.14 16.79 -11.24
CA GLY A 79 -2.13 17.55 -10.00
C GLY A 79 -1.77 16.66 -8.82
N VAL A 80 -1.33 17.26 -7.72
CA VAL A 80 -0.98 16.56 -6.49
C VAL A 80 -1.48 17.33 -5.27
N GLU A 81 -1.88 16.62 -4.20
CA GLU A 81 -2.19 17.29 -2.93
C GLU A 81 -0.90 17.89 -2.33
N ASP A 82 -1.01 19.08 -1.74
CA ASP A 82 0.14 19.85 -1.23
C ASP A 82 1.00 19.03 -0.25
N ILE A 83 0.36 18.18 0.56
CA ILE A 83 1.04 17.30 1.52
C ILE A 83 2.08 16.35 0.89
N ASP A 84 1.93 16.02 -0.40
CA ASP A 84 2.82 15.13 -1.14
C ASP A 84 3.85 15.88 -2.00
N ASN A 85 3.72 17.20 -2.16
CA ASN A 85 4.73 18.03 -2.81
C ASN A 85 5.72 18.59 -1.78
N THR A 86 6.82 17.87 -1.55
CA THR A 86 7.80 18.22 -0.51
C THR A 86 8.50 19.57 -0.68
N THR A 87 8.37 20.21 -1.85
CA THR A 87 9.00 21.52 -2.15
C THR A 87 8.17 22.72 -1.69
N LEU A 88 6.88 22.52 -1.38
CA LEU A 88 6.00 23.58 -0.87
C LEU A 88 6.28 23.83 0.61
N SER A 89 6.61 25.07 0.98
CA SER A 89 6.87 25.43 2.39
C SER A 89 5.61 25.44 3.25
N GLU A 90 4.46 25.79 2.65
CA GLU A 90 3.18 25.98 3.36
C GLU A 90 2.34 24.70 3.48
N ARG A 91 2.83 23.57 2.95
CA ARG A 91 2.10 22.30 3.05
C ARG A 91 2.06 21.76 4.48
N PRO A 92 1.20 20.78 4.78
CA PRO A 92 1.32 19.98 6.00
C PRO A 92 2.67 19.22 6.06
N GLN A 93 3.44 19.42 7.14
CA GLN A 93 4.79 18.86 7.34
C GLN A 93 4.87 17.78 8.44
N MET A 94 3.74 17.26 8.95
CA MET A 94 3.76 16.30 10.07
C MET A 94 4.41 14.95 9.75
N PHE A 95 4.64 14.64 8.47
CA PHE A 95 5.32 13.42 8.03
C PHE A 95 6.79 13.67 7.63
N ASP A 96 7.30 14.89 7.82
CA ASP A 96 8.69 15.20 7.50
C ASP A 96 9.64 14.35 8.37
N GLY A 97 10.65 13.79 7.72
CA GLY A 97 11.60 12.88 8.35
C GLY A 97 11.08 11.46 8.59
N VAL A 98 9.83 11.14 8.23
CA VAL A 98 9.29 9.77 8.20
C VAL A 98 9.28 9.25 6.77
N ALA A 99 9.65 7.99 6.57
CA ALA A 99 9.62 7.38 5.24
C ALA A 99 8.19 7.27 4.71
N ARG A 100 7.96 7.81 3.50
CA ARG A 100 6.79 7.55 2.66
C ARG A 100 7.31 7.09 1.30
N PRO A 101 7.53 5.78 1.10
CA PRO A 101 8.28 5.26 -0.04
C PRO A 101 7.82 5.78 -1.41
N TYR A 102 6.50 5.90 -1.64
CA TYR A 102 5.98 6.46 -2.90
C TYR A 102 6.43 7.92 -3.15
N VAL A 103 6.48 8.77 -2.11
CA VAL A 103 7.01 10.15 -2.19
C VAL A 103 8.52 10.13 -2.40
N MET A 104 9.23 9.19 -1.79
CA MET A 104 10.68 9.08 -1.95
C MET A 104 11.09 8.64 -3.37
N VAL A 105 10.28 7.79 -4.00
CA VAL A 105 10.54 7.30 -5.38
C VAL A 105 10.10 8.32 -6.43
N TYR A 106 8.95 8.96 -6.25
CA TYR A 106 8.32 9.80 -7.27
C TYR A 106 8.25 11.30 -6.91
N GLY A 107 8.98 11.73 -5.88
CA GLY A 107 8.92 13.10 -5.35
C GLY A 107 9.26 14.18 -6.37
N ASP A 108 10.19 13.94 -7.29
CA ASP A 108 10.52 14.88 -8.37
C ASP A 108 9.34 15.09 -9.33
N THR A 109 8.59 14.02 -9.62
CA THR A 109 7.35 14.10 -10.41
C THR A 109 6.31 14.92 -9.66
N PHE A 110 6.10 14.63 -8.36
CA PHE A 110 5.11 15.34 -7.54
C PHE A 110 5.45 16.83 -7.38
N ALA A 111 6.74 17.15 -7.24
CA ALA A 111 7.22 18.53 -7.12
C ALA A 111 6.88 19.41 -8.33
N ALA A 112 6.79 18.82 -9.53
CA ALA A 112 6.50 19.52 -10.77
C ALA A 112 4.99 19.74 -11.02
N LEU A 113 4.12 19.09 -10.25
CA LEU A 113 2.68 19.14 -10.45
C LEU A 113 2.04 20.33 -9.74
N PRO A 114 0.97 20.92 -10.31
CA PRO A 114 0.19 21.93 -9.62
C PRO A 114 -0.57 21.32 -8.44
N SER A 115 -0.92 22.18 -7.47
CA SER A 115 -1.78 21.81 -6.34
C SER A 115 -3.18 21.44 -6.81
N CYS A 116 -3.67 20.27 -6.40
CA CYS A 116 -5.09 19.90 -6.51
C CYS A 116 -5.85 20.04 -5.18
N GLY A 117 -5.22 20.61 -4.15
CA GLY A 117 -5.77 20.70 -2.80
C GLY A 117 -4.70 20.55 -1.73
N VAL A 118 -5.00 20.94 -0.49
CA VAL A 118 -4.04 20.83 0.62
C VAL A 118 -3.76 19.37 0.96
N GLY A 119 -4.82 18.55 0.99
CA GLY A 119 -4.76 17.17 1.47
C GLY A 119 -4.33 17.06 2.94
N GLY A 120 -4.11 15.83 3.40
CA GLY A 120 -3.65 15.57 4.76
C GLY A 120 -4.74 15.25 5.77
N PRO A 121 -4.35 14.77 6.97
CA PRO A 121 -5.27 14.30 8.00
C PRO A 121 -6.21 15.40 8.54
N ASN A 122 -5.83 16.67 8.39
CA ASN A 122 -6.62 17.82 8.87
C ASN A 122 -7.47 18.48 7.77
N ALA A 123 -7.30 18.09 6.50
CA ALA A 123 -8.07 18.59 5.37
C ALA A 123 -8.70 17.41 4.62
N GLN A 124 -9.78 16.88 5.19
CA GLN A 124 -10.47 15.66 4.73
C GLN A 124 -11.60 15.93 3.72
N ALA A 125 -11.59 17.10 3.09
CA ALA A 125 -12.59 17.49 2.10
C ALA A 125 -11.91 17.82 0.78
N ALA A 126 -12.46 17.30 -0.31
CA ALA A 126 -11.97 17.58 -1.65
C ALA A 126 -12.18 19.06 -2.03
N GLU A 127 -11.15 19.69 -2.60
CA GLU A 127 -11.21 21.08 -3.08
C GLU A 127 -11.53 21.10 -4.58
N ALA A 128 -12.80 20.90 -4.94
CA ALA A 128 -13.25 20.71 -6.32
C ALA A 128 -12.73 21.76 -7.33
N GLU A 129 -12.68 23.03 -6.95
CA GLU A 129 -12.16 24.10 -7.83
C GLU A 129 -10.66 23.94 -8.12
N LYS A 130 -9.84 23.57 -7.13
CA LYS A 130 -8.42 23.29 -7.32
C LYS A 130 -8.21 22.03 -8.15
N ILE A 131 -8.98 20.98 -7.88
CA ILE A 131 -8.97 19.75 -8.68
C ILE A 131 -9.27 20.07 -10.14
N LEU A 132 -10.34 20.83 -10.42
CA LEU A 132 -10.71 21.23 -11.78
C LEU A 132 -9.65 22.09 -12.47
N SER A 133 -8.93 22.93 -11.73
CA SER A 133 -7.83 23.73 -12.29
C SER A 133 -6.69 22.86 -12.85
N CYS A 134 -6.55 21.62 -12.36
CA CYS A 134 -5.62 20.63 -12.87
C CYS A 134 -6.14 19.93 -14.15
N THR A 135 -7.38 20.19 -14.57
CA THR A 135 -8.06 19.60 -15.73
C THR A 135 -7.99 18.06 -15.81
N PRO A 136 -8.35 17.31 -14.75
CA PRO A 136 -8.32 15.85 -14.77
C PRO A 136 -9.41 15.26 -15.68
N ASP A 137 -9.15 14.06 -16.19
CA ASP A 137 -10.14 13.20 -16.84
C ASP A 137 -10.60 12.02 -15.96
N ILE A 138 -9.95 11.81 -14.81
CA ILE A 138 -10.40 10.93 -13.72
C ILE A 138 -9.84 11.38 -12.37
N ILE A 139 -10.63 11.16 -11.32
CA ILE A 139 -10.23 11.38 -9.92
C ILE A 139 -10.22 10.03 -9.20
N VAL A 140 -9.09 9.69 -8.58
CA VAL A 140 -8.94 8.54 -7.69
C VAL A 140 -8.99 9.03 -6.24
N SER A 141 -9.86 8.45 -5.42
CA SER A 141 -10.18 8.94 -4.07
C SER A 141 -10.00 7.84 -3.02
N GLU A 142 -9.60 8.23 -1.81
CA GLU A 142 -9.71 7.41 -0.57
C GLU A 142 -10.69 8.05 0.43
N TYR A 143 -11.60 8.91 -0.03
CA TYR A 143 -12.72 9.40 0.77
C TYR A 143 -13.91 8.45 0.67
N GLU A 144 -14.03 7.55 1.65
CA GLU A 144 -15.03 6.48 1.71
C GLU A 144 -16.45 6.96 2.10
N ASP A 145 -16.99 7.93 1.36
CA ASP A 145 -18.32 8.52 1.60
C ASP A 145 -19.04 8.66 0.25
N THR A 146 -20.11 7.88 0.05
CA THR A 146 -20.84 7.81 -1.22
C THR A 146 -21.42 9.16 -1.61
N ASP A 147 -22.03 9.88 -0.66
CA ASP A 147 -22.69 11.16 -0.92
C ASP A 147 -21.68 12.23 -1.32
N LYS A 148 -20.51 12.27 -0.65
CA LYS A 148 -19.43 13.20 -0.99
C LYS A 148 -18.78 12.87 -2.33
N ALA A 149 -18.59 11.59 -2.61
CA ALA A 149 -17.99 11.16 -3.87
C ALA A 149 -18.91 11.45 -5.07
N ASP A 150 -20.22 11.26 -4.91
CA ASP A 150 -21.23 11.63 -5.92
C ASP A 150 -21.33 13.13 -6.10
N ALA A 151 -21.32 13.91 -5.01
CA ALA A 151 -21.32 15.36 -5.07
C ALA A 151 -20.08 15.90 -5.80
N LEU A 152 -18.89 15.34 -5.53
CA LEU A 152 -17.66 15.72 -6.21
C LEU A 152 -17.71 15.38 -7.70
N GLN A 153 -18.18 14.18 -8.06
CA GLN A 153 -18.35 13.76 -9.45
C GLN A 153 -19.32 14.69 -10.19
N GLN A 154 -20.46 15.03 -9.58
CA GLN A 154 -21.45 15.94 -10.16
C GLN A 154 -20.89 17.36 -10.33
N GLN A 155 -20.17 17.86 -9.32
CA GLN A 155 -19.60 19.22 -9.33
C GLN A 155 -18.50 19.36 -10.38
N THR A 156 -17.67 18.33 -10.55
CA THR A 156 -16.53 18.36 -11.47
C THR A 156 -16.88 17.92 -12.88
N GLY A 157 -17.92 17.08 -13.04
CA GLY A 157 -18.20 16.39 -14.30
C GLY A 157 -17.13 15.35 -14.68
N VAL A 158 -16.25 15.00 -13.74
CA VAL A 158 -15.15 14.04 -13.92
C VAL A 158 -15.46 12.78 -13.11
N PRO A 159 -15.26 11.57 -13.67
CA PRO A 159 -15.47 10.33 -12.91
C PRO A 159 -14.62 10.30 -11.64
N VAL A 160 -15.26 9.98 -10.51
CA VAL A 160 -14.60 9.81 -9.21
C VAL A 160 -14.67 8.34 -8.83
N VAL A 161 -13.51 7.67 -8.76
CA VAL A 161 -13.40 6.28 -8.31
C VAL A 161 -12.85 6.26 -6.90
N THR A 162 -13.56 5.63 -5.97
CA THR A 162 -13.11 5.50 -4.58
C THR A 162 -12.50 4.12 -4.32
N LEU A 163 -11.33 4.12 -3.70
CA LEU A 163 -10.58 2.96 -3.24
C LEU A 163 -10.90 2.66 -1.76
N ARG A 164 -10.47 1.49 -1.30
CA ARG A 164 -10.53 1.04 0.09
C ARG A 164 -9.45 0.00 0.31
N THR A 165 -8.85 -0.05 1.50
CA THR A 165 -7.82 -1.07 1.80
C THR A 165 -8.13 -1.94 3.01
N GLY A 166 -9.16 -1.61 3.79
CA GLY A 166 -9.67 -2.46 4.87
C GLY A 166 -8.71 -2.59 6.06
N VAL A 167 -9.17 -3.29 7.10
CA VAL A 167 -8.52 -3.29 8.43
C VAL A 167 -7.23 -4.11 8.50
N ASP A 168 -7.05 -5.07 7.59
CA ASP A 168 -5.89 -5.97 7.57
C ASP A 168 -4.72 -5.44 6.72
N GLY A 169 -4.85 -4.23 6.18
CA GLY A 169 -3.80 -3.58 5.39
C GLY A 169 -3.46 -4.37 4.12
N VAL A 170 -2.17 -4.66 3.93
CA VAL A 170 -1.67 -5.33 2.70
C VAL A 170 -2.22 -6.74 2.50
N PHE A 171 -2.73 -7.35 3.57
CA PHE A 171 -3.31 -8.71 3.57
C PHE A 171 -4.84 -8.71 3.38
N SER A 172 -5.44 -7.53 3.20
CA SER A 172 -6.88 -7.35 3.09
C SER A 172 -7.40 -7.67 1.68
N ASP A 173 -8.58 -8.27 1.61
CA ASP A 173 -9.32 -8.41 0.35
C ASP A 173 -9.67 -7.06 -0.28
N ASP A 174 -9.90 -6.02 0.54
CA ASP A 174 -10.15 -4.67 0.04
C ASP A 174 -8.91 -4.08 -0.65
N PHE A 175 -7.71 -4.28 -0.08
CA PHE A 175 -6.46 -3.89 -0.72
C PHE A 175 -6.31 -4.58 -2.08
N ARG A 176 -6.54 -5.89 -2.14
CA ARG A 176 -6.55 -6.65 -3.39
C ARG A 176 -7.58 -6.10 -4.39
N GLY A 177 -8.77 -5.75 -3.92
CA GLY A 177 -9.83 -5.14 -4.71
C GLY A 177 -9.40 -3.80 -5.32
N SER A 178 -8.82 -2.91 -4.52
CA SER A 178 -8.32 -1.59 -4.99
C SER A 178 -7.21 -1.72 -6.03
N ILE A 179 -6.23 -2.60 -5.81
CA ILE A 179 -5.14 -2.85 -6.78
C ILE A 179 -5.69 -3.41 -8.09
N THR A 180 -6.65 -4.35 -8.01
CA THR A 180 -7.32 -4.92 -9.19
C THR A 180 -8.14 -3.87 -9.94
N LEU A 181 -8.87 -3.02 -9.21
CA LEU A 181 -9.68 -1.94 -9.75
C LEU A 181 -8.82 -0.92 -10.50
N LEU A 182 -7.71 -0.48 -9.90
CA LEU A 182 -6.72 0.38 -10.56
C LEU A 182 -6.14 -0.27 -11.81
N GLY A 183 -5.80 -1.57 -11.73
CA GLY A 183 -5.34 -2.35 -12.88
C GLY A 183 -6.32 -2.29 -14.04
N LYS A 184 -7.60 -2.55 -13.77
CA LYS A 184 -8.67 -2.47 -14.78
C LYS A 184 -8.83 -1.06 -15.35
N ILE A 185 -8.95 -0.03 -14.50
CA ILE A 185 -9.22 1.34 -14.94
C ILE A 185 -8.11 1.89 -15.84
N PHE A 186 -6.85 1.59 -15.53
CA PHE A 186 -5.71 2.17 -16.22
C PHE A 186 -5.08 1.25 -17.27
N GLY A 187 -5.67 0.09 -17.57
CA GLY A 187 -5.11 -0.90 -18.50
C GLY A 187 -3.76 -1.46 -18.02
N LYS A 188 -3.64 -1.66 -16.70
CA LYS A 188 -2.46 -2.11 -15.96
C LYS A 188 -2.72 -3.44 -15.24
N GLU A 189 -3.58 -4.28 -15.78
CA GLU A 189 -3.98 -5.57 -15.17
C GLU A 189 -2.79 -6.49 -14.95
N THR A 190 -1.82 -6.52 -15.88
CA THR A 190 -0.60 -7.31 -15.72
C THR A 190 0.20 -6.82 -14.51
N ARG A 191 0.41 -5.51 -14.39
CA ARG A 191 1.13 -4.90 -13.26
C ARG A 191 0.43 -5.14 -11.93
N ALA A 192 -0.91 -5.00 -11.90
CA ALA A 192 -1.72 -5.29 -10.72
C ALA A 192 -1.59 -6.77 -10.31
N ALA A 193 -1.67 -7.70 -11.27
CA ALA A 193 -1.54 -9.14 -11.02
C ALA A 193 -0.14 -9.51 -10.52
N GLU A 194 0.92 -8.94 -11.07
CA GLU A 194 2.30 -9.13 -10.61
C GLU A 194 2.47 -8.70 -9.14
N LEU A 195 1.98 -7.51 -8.79
CA LEU A 195 2.05 -7.01 -7.42
C LEU A 195 1.28 -7.90 -6.44
N LEU A 196 0.06 -8.28 -6.80
CA LEU A 196 -0.77 -9.13 -5.94
C LEU A 196 -0.18 -10.54 -5.78
N SER A 197 0.37 -11.10 -6.86
CA SER A 197 1.06 -12.39 -6.81
C SER A 197 2.32 -12.32 -5.93
N PHE A 198 3.05 -11.19 -5.95
CA PHE A 198 4.17 -10.97 -5.07
C PHE A 198 3.71 -10.96 -3.60
N VAL A 199 2.71 -10.15 -3.24
CA VAL A 199 2.16 -10.08 -1.88
C VAL A 199 1.65 -11.45 -1.40
N GLU A 200 0.95 -12.19 -2.25
CA GLU A 200 0.46 -13.54 -1.94
C GLU A 200 1.64 -14.50 -1.69
N SER A 201 2.69 -14.44 -2.51
CA SER A 201 3.87 -15.30 -2.34
C SER A 201 4.64 -15.01 -1.05
N GLU A 202 4.80 -13.73 -0.69
CA GLU A 202 5.46 -13.31 0.54
C GLU A 202 4.64 -13.74 1.78
N THR A 203 3.31 -13.60 1.71
CA THR A 203 2.40 -14.04 2.78
C THR A 203 2.43 -15.56 2.93
N ALA A 204 2.42 -16.30 1.83
CA ALA A 204 2.49 -17.76 1.84
C ALA A 204 3.84 -18.25 2.39
N GLU A 205 4.93 -17.58 2.07
CA GLU A 205 6.26 -17.93 2.57
C GLU A 205 6.41 -17.68 4.07
N LEU A 206 5.89 -16.56 4.60
CA LEU A 206 5.78 -16.31 6.04
C LEU A 206 5.01 -17.43 6.75
N GLY A 207 3.85 -17.79 6.19
CA GLY A 207 3.02 -18.87 6.73
C GLY A 207 3.75 -20.23 6.68
N ARG A 208 4.41 -20.55 5.57
CA ARG A 208 5.15 -21.81 5.37
C ARG A 208 6.32 -21.96 6.34
N ARG A 209 7.10 -20.90 6.56
CA ARG A 209 8.26 -20.92 7.48
C ARG A 209 7.85 -21.09 8.94
N THR A 210 6.61 -20.74 9.28
CA THR A 210 6.13 -20.70 10.66
C THR A 210 5.05 -21.75 10.97
N ALA A 211 4.65 -22.56 9.99
CA ALA A 211 3.54 -23.52 10.10
C ALA A 211 3.77 -24.62 11.15
N ASP A 212 5.00 -25.12 11.25
CA ASP A 212 5.34 -26.27 12.12
C ASP A 212 5.84 -25.84 13.52
N ILE A 213 5.74 -24.55 13.85
CA ILE A 213 6.16 -24.04 15.16
C ILE A 213 5.09 -24.38 16.20
N ALA A 214 5.45 -25.22 17.17
CA ALA A 214 4.54 -25.67 18.21
C ALA A 214 4.06 -24.50 19.10
N GLU A 215 2.75 -24.45 19.37
CA GLU A 215 2.11 -23.33 20.10
C GLU A 215 2.72 -23.04 21.48
N ASP A 216 3.17 -24.06 22.20
CA ASP A 216 3.81 -23.95 23.51
C ASP A 216 5.25 -23.42 23.45
N THR A 217 5.85 -23.41 22.26
CA THR A 217 7.21 -22.89 22.02
C THR A 217 7.22 -21.47 21.43
N LYS A 218 6.07 -20.95 21.01
CA LYS A 218 5.99 -19.60 20.41
C LYS A 218 6.32 -18.54 21.46
N PRO A 219 7.29 -17.65 21.20
CA PRO A 219 7.53 -16.52 22.08
C PRO A 219 6.32 -15.59 22.05
N SER A 220 6.02 -15.02 23.20
CA SER A 220 4.98 -14.03 23.38
C SER A 220 5.53 -12.64 23.04
N VAL A 221 4.98 -12.02 21.99
CA VAL A 221 5.51 -10.77 21.41
C VAL A 221 4.56 -9.62 21.69
N TYR A 222 5.09 -8.51 22.19
CA TYR A 222 4.37 -7.26 22.38
C TYR A 222 4.77 -6.24 21.31
N VAL A 223 3.81 -5.74 20.52
CA VAL A 223 4.04 -4.62 19.59
C VAL A 223 3.49 -3.34 20.19
N CYS A 224 4.21 -2.23 20.09
CA CYS A 224 3.77 -0.94 20.62
C CYS A 224 4.19 0.26 19.79
N GLY A 225 3.65 1.42 20.16
CA GLY A 225 3.93 2.67 19.46
C GLY A 225 3.19 2.83 18.14
N LEU A 226 2.21 1.96 17.87
CA LEU A 226 1.46 1.98 16.63
C LEU A 226 0.71 3.31 16.47
N GLY A 227 0.86 3.95 15.31
CA GLY A 227 0.19 5.23 15.04
C GLY A 227 -1.34 5.09 15.00
N ASN A 228 -2.05 6.04 15.60
CA ASN A 228 -3.51 6.16 15.51
C ASN A 228 -3.87 7.66 15.58
N TRP A 229 -4.19 8.27 14.44
CA TRP A 229 -4.37 9.72 14.29
C TRP A 229 -3.20 10.57 14.83
N GLY A 230 -1.99 10.03 14.75
CA GLY A 230 -0.77 10.65 15.26
C GLY A 230 0.21 9.61 15.78
N THR A 231 1.38 10.10 16.18
CA THR A 231 2.40 9.28 16.85
C THR A 231 2.01 9.06 18.30
N THR A 232 2.25 7.85 18.81
CA THR A 232 1.76 7.39 20.12
C THR A 232 2.96 6.95 20.98
N ASN A 233 2.74 6.17 22.04
CA ASN A 233 3.80 5.72 22.94
C ASN A 233 3.71 4.20 23.17
N HIS A 234 4.52 3.70 24.09
CA HIS A 234 4.61 2.29 24.46
C HIS A 234 3.31 1.62 24.89
N LEU A 235 2.24 2.37 25.22
CA LEU A 235 0.95 1.82 25.61
C LEU A 235 -0.01 1.63 24.43
N MET A 236 0.31 2.16 23.25
CA MET A 236 -0.55 2.00 22.07
C MET A 236 -0.20 0.71 21.35
N THR A 237 -1.16 -0.22 21.32
CA THR A 237 -0.96 -1.59 20.83
C THR A 237 -2.24 -2.13 20.18
N VAL A 238 -2.25 -3.40 19.79
CA VAL A 238 -3.39 -4.11 19.19
C VAL A 238 -3.32 -5.59 19.56
N GLN A 239 -4.47 -6.23 19.83
CA GLN A 239 -4.52 -7.67 20.10
C GLN A 239 -4.53 -8.50 18.80
N ASP A 240 -5.34 -8.10 17.81
CA ASP A 240 -5.54 -8.79 16.55
C ASP A 240 -4.69 -8.11 15.49
N TYR A 241 -3.39 -8.39 15.50
CA TYR A 241 -2.45 -7.78 14.56
C TYR A 241 -2.28 -8.66 13.31
N SER A 242 -2.63 -8.12 12.13
CA SER A 242 -2.58 -8.88 10.87
C SER A 242 -1.18 -9.44 10.57
N THR A 243 -0.14 -8.63 10.79
CA THR A 243 1.29 -9.02 10.74
C THR A 243 1.59 -10.25 11.60
N PHE A 244 1.12 -10.29 12.84
CA PHE A 244 1.36 -11.44 13.71
C PHE A 244 0.57 -12.66 13.24
N ARG A 245 -0.66 -12.45 12.77
CA ARG A 245 -1.51 -13.52 12.27
C ARG A 245 -0.89 -14.25 11.07
N VAL A 246 -0.38 -13.53 10.07
CA VAL A 246 0.23 -14.14 8.87
C VAL A 246 1.55 -14.86 9.17
N ALA A 247 2.27 -14.43 10.21
CA ALA A 247 3.51 -15.05 10.67
C ALA A 247 3.30 -16.04 11.82
N HIS A 248 2.05 -16.35 12.19
CA HIS A 248 1.70 -17.21 13.33
C HIS A 248 2.37 -16.82 14.66
N ILE A 249 2.61 -15.53 14.90
CA ILE A 249 3.23 -14.99 16.12
C ILE A 249 2.20 -14.91 17.24
N LYS A 250 2.58 -15.37 18.43
CA LYS A 250 1.76 -15.25 19.64
C LYS A 250 1.84 -13.81 20.17
N ASN A 251 0.72 -13.10 20.16
CA ASN A 251 0.65 -11.76 20.74
C ASN A 251 0.58 -11.84 22.28
N ALA A 252 1.37 -11.03 22.98
CA ALA A 252 1.29 -10.86 24.42
C ALA A 252 -0.02 -10.19 24.86
N VAL A 253 -0.69 -9.49 23.95
CA VAL A 253 -1.92 -8.74 24.23
C VAL A 253 -3.16 -9.56 23.87
N SER A 254 -4.05 -9.73 24.84
CA SER A 254 -5.38 -10.30 24.63
C SER A 254 -6.45 -9.62 25.49
N GLY A 255 -7.72 -9.83 25.17
CA GLY A 255 -8.86 -9.36 25.98
C GLY A 255 -8.95 -7.85 26.04
N LEU A 256 -8.77 -7.17 24.91
CA LEU A 256 -9.07 -5.75 24.76
C LEU A 256 -10.57 -5.54 24.52
N SER A 257 -11.07 -4.35 24.87
CA SER A 257 -12.50 -4.01 24.81
C SER A 257 -12.98 -3.68 23.40
N ALA A 258 -12.08 -3.27 22.51
CA ALA A 258 -12.36 -2.92 21.13
C ALA A 258 -11.41 -3.66 20.17
N PRO A 259 -11.79 -3.82 18.88
CA PRO A 259 -10.85 -4.21 17.84
C PRO A 259 -9.91 -3.05 17.48
N GLY A 260 -8.78 -3.36 16.83
CA GLY A 260 -7.85 -2.38 16.29
C GLY A 260 -6.90 -1.73 17.29
N ILE A 261 -6.13 -0.76 16.80
CA ILE A 261 -5.07 -0.06 17.55
C ILE A 261 -5.70 0.81 18.63
N GLN A 262 -5.32 0.58 19.89
CA GLN A 262 -5.86 1.29 21.04
C GLN A 262 -4.86 1.38 22.19
N PRO A 263 -4.99 2.37 23.09
CA PRO A 263 -4.17 2.44 24.28
C PRO A 263 -4.59 1.36 25.29
N ILE A 264 -3.62 0.82 26.02
CA ILE A 264 -3.85 0.05 27.25
C ILE A 264 -3.45 0.86 28.48
N GLU A 265 -4.05 0.54 29.62
CA GLU A 265 -3.67 1.13 30.90
C GLU A 265 -2.27 0.67 31.35
N ALA A 266 -1.55 1.52 32.07
CA ALA A 266 -0.20 1.22 32.58
C ALA A 266 -0.17 -0.03 33.49
N GLU A 267 -1.26 -0.28 34.24
CA GLU A 267 -1.41 -1.50 35.05
C GLU A 267 -1.47 -2.75 34.17
N LYS A 268 -2.20 -2.70 33.05
CA LYS A 268 -2.26 -3.81 32.09
C LYS A 268 -0.89 -4.03 31.44
N PHE A 269 -0.21 -2.95 31.04
CA PHE A 269 1.16 -3.05 30.50
C PHE A 269 2.12 -3.74 31.48
N THR A 270 2.09 -3.33 32.75
CA THR A 270 2.90 -3.92 33.82
C THR A 270 2.56 -5.39 34.06
N ALA A 271 1.27 -5.74 34.06
CA ALA A 271 0.82 -7.12 34.25
C ALA A 271 1.26 -8.05 33.12
N LEU A 272 1.33 -7.55 31.88
CA LEU A 272 1.83 -8.30 30.73
C LEU A 272 3.36 -8.42 30.70
N GLY A 273 4.09 -7.53 31.39
CA GLY A 273 5.53 -7.36 31.23
C GLY A 273 6.35 -8.66 31.40
N ALA A 274 6.02 -9.49 32.39
CA ALA A 274 6.72 -10.75 32.64
C ALA A 274 6.54 -11.80 31.52
N ASP A 275 5.45 -11.68 30.76
CA ASP A 275 5.09 -12.56 29.65
C ASP A 275 5.57 -12.02 28.29
N MET A 276 6.23 -10.85 28.24
CA MET A 276 6.79 -10.31 27.00
C MET A 276 8.17 -10.94 26.75
N ASP A 277 8.25 -11.95 25.88
CA ASP A 277 9.53 -12.51 25.44
C ASP A 277 10.28 -11.55 24.52
N ILE A 278 9.52 -10.87 23.65
CA ILE A 278 10.02 -9.91 22.66
C ILE A 278 9.14 -8.66 22.67
N MET A 279 9.76 -7.50 22.50
CA MET A 279 9.06 -6.23 22.29
C MET A 279 9.44 -5.63 20.94
N LEU A 280 8.44 -5.29 20.12
CA LEU A 280 8.58 -4.55 18.87
C LEU A 280 8.07 -3.13 19.08
N ILE A 281 8.91 -2.13 18.78
CA ILE A 281 8.58 -0.71 18.90
C ILE A 281 8.48 -0.11 17.50
N ASP A 282 7.33 0.47 17.15
CA ASP A 282 7.21 1.28 15.93
C ASP A 282 8.05 2.56 16.08
N ALA A 283 8.94 2.80 15.12
CA ALA A 283 9.85 3.94 15.12
C ALA A 283 9.15 5.31 15.27
N ALA A 284 7.88 5.43 14.84
CA ALA A 284 7.11 6.66 15.00
C ALA A 284 6.91 7.06 16.47
N ALA A 285 6.94 6.10 17.40
CA ALA A 285 6.74 6.34 18.82
C ALA A 285 8.03 6.72 19.57
N VAL A 286 9.21 6.53 18.99
CA VAL A 286 10.49 6.80 19.67
C VAL A 286 10.56 8.23 20.20
N LYS A 287 10.10 9.22 19.42
CA LYS A 287 10.08 10.63 19.84
C LYS A 287 9.18 10.91 21.05
N ASN A 288 8.18 10.06 21.28
CA ASN A 288 7.24 10.17 22.41
C ASN A 288 7.67 9.31 23.59
N ILE A 289 8.29 8.15 23.34
CA ILE A 289 8.82 7.27 24.40
C ILE A 289 10.06 7.90 25.04
N LYS A 290 10.94 8.52 24.26
CA LYS A 290 12.18 9.13 24.77
C LYS A 290 11.97 10.11 25.95
N PRO A 291 11.08 11.13 25.87
CA PRO A 291 10.85 12.00 27.01
C PRO A 291 10.23 11.28 28.21
N LEU A 292 9.32 10.32 27.99
CA LEU A 292 8.74 9.52 29.08
C LEU A 292 9.81 8.68 29.80
N TYR A 293 10.74 8.09 29.05
CA TYR A 293 11.85 7.34 29.60
C TYR A 293 12.83 8.22 30.37
N ALA A 294 13.00 9.49 29.97
CA ALA A 294 13.81 10.46 30.70
C ALA A 294 13.16 10.87 32.04
N GLU A 295 11.83 10.85 32.13
CA GLU A 295 11.07 11.11 33.35
C GLU A 295 11.05 9.89 34.30
N ASP A 296 10.91 8.69 33.73
CA ASP A 296 10.93 7.41 34.44
C ASP A 296 11.73 6.36 33.67
N SER A 297 13.02 6.23 34.00
CA SER A 297 13.90 5.24 33.37
C SER A 297 13.55 3.79 33.73
N GLY A 298 12.68 3.59 34.72
CA GLY A 298 12.20 2.28 35.18
C GLY A 298 10.88 1.84 34.54
N MET A 299 10.30 2.64 33.64
CA MET A 299 8.98 2.37 33.03
C MET A 299 8.87 1.00 32.32
N PHE A 300 10.01 0.41 31.92
CA PHE A 300 10.09 -0.90 31.27
C PHE A 300 10.66 -2.01 32.17
N ASP A 301 10.92 -1.73 33.46
CA ASP A 301 11.59 -2.68 34.37
C ASP A 301 10.76 -3.94 34.64
N SER A 302 9.44 -3.90 34.43
CA SER A 302 8.56 -5.07 34.53
C SER A 302 8.61 -5.97 33.28
N CYS A 303 9.15 -5.48 32.16
CA CYS A 303 9.14 -6.17 30.87
C CYS A 303 10.33 -7.14 30.75
N LYS A 304 10.05 -8.44 30.66
CA LYS A 304 11.06 -9.49 30.43
C LYS A 304 11.89 -9.21 29.17
N ALA A 305 11.25 -8.79 28.08
CA ALA A 305 11.92 -8.41 26.84
C ALA A 305 12.95 -7.29 27.06
N TRP A 306 12.61 -6.27 27.84
CA TRP A 306 13.50 -5.13 28.14
C TRP A 306 14.72 -5.57 28.95
N GLN A 307 14.49 -6.34 30.02
CA GLN A 307 15.55 -6.88 30.88
C GLN A 307 16.54 -7.77 30.13
N ASN A 308 16.05 -8.55 29.16
CA ASN A 308 16.86 -9.47 28.36
C ASN A 308 17.41 -8.84 27.06
N GLY A 309 17.15 -7.55 26.84
CA GLY A 309 17.54 -6.85 25.61
C GLY A 309 16.82 -7.34 24.34
N GLN A 310 15.73 -8.11 24.44
CA GLN A 310 14.94 -8.60 23.31
C GLN A 310 13.93 -7.55 22.83
N VAL A 311 14.45 -6.35 22.53
CA VAL A 311 13.66 -5.20 22.07
C VAL A 311 14.14 -4.78 20.69
N TYR A 312 13.20 -4.66 19.77
CA TYR A 312 13.50 -4.42 18.36
C TYR A 312 12.70 -3.23 17.86
N LEU A 313 13.31 -2.47 16.96
CA LEU A 313 12.70 -1.33 16.30
C LEU A 313 12.20 -1.74 14.92
N GLU A 314 10.90 -1.55 14.67
CA GLU A 314 10.31 -1.70 13.34
C GLU A 314 10.03 -0.35 12.69
N MET A 315 9.89 -0.36 11.36
CA MET A 315 9.71 0.86 10.59
C MET A 315 8.29 1.42 10.75
N ALA A 316 8.19 2.74 10.92
CA ALA A 316 6.92 3.45 10.91
C ALA A 316 6.21 3.26 9.57
N TYR A 317 4.99 2.70 9.59
CA TYR A 317 4.27 2.36 8.36
C TYR A 317 2.95 3.13 8.19
N ASN A 318 2.46 3.87 9.18
CA ASN A 318 1.18 4.59 9.12
C ASN A 318 1.30 6.11 8.82
N ALA A 319 2.40 6.55 8.20
CA ALA A 319 2.57 7.93 7.74
C ALA A 319 1.69 8.21 6.51
N TYR A 320 0.66 9.03 6.68
CA TYR A 320 -0.43 9.29 5.73
C TYR A 320 -1.16 7.99 5.32
N TYR A 321 -1.71 7.28 6.31
CA TYR A 321 -2.25 5.91 6.19
C TYR A 321 -1.15 4.86 5.93
N THR A 322 -1.54 3.61 5.74
CA THR A 322 -0.62 2.47 5.61
C THR A 322 0.27 2.58 4.38
N ASN A 323 1.57 2.41 4.59
CA ASN A 323 2.61 2.20 3.58
C ASN A 323 2.78 0.67 3.48
N TYR A 324 2.13 0.05 2.51
CA TYR A 324 1.88 -1.39 2.45
C TYR A 324 3.17 -2.21 2.27
N GLU A 325 4.15 -1.65 1.57
CA GLU A 325 5.52 -2.17 1.46
C GLU A 325 6.21 -2.25 2.82
N ILE A 326 6.07 -1.21 3.65
CA ILE A 326 6.66 -1.20 5.00
C ILE A 326 5.90 -2.16 5.91
N ALA A 327 4.57 -2.22 5.81
CA ALA A 327 3.77 -3.17 6.59
C ALA A 327 4.15 -4.63 6.28
N LEU A 328 4.35 -4.98 5.00
CA LEU A 328 4.81 -6.31 4.60
C LEU A 328 6.25 -6.58 5.11
N ALA A 329 7.15 -5.60 5.00
CA ALA A 329 8.52 -5.73 5.51
C ALA A 329 8.55 -5.85 7.05
N ASN A 330 7.67 -5.16 7.78
CA ASN A 330 7.49 -5.32 9.22
C ASN A 330 7.01 -6.73 9.56
N ALA A 331 6.19 -7.38 8.73
CA ALA A 331 5.80 -8.77 8.95
C ALA A 331 6.98 -9.75 8.84
N TRP A 332 7.85 -9.54 7.85
CA TRP A 332 9.12 -10.27 7.76
C TRP A 332 10.03 -10.03 8.95
N PHE A 333 10.16 -8.77 9.38
CA PHE A 333 10.98 -8.43 10.53
C PHE A 333 10.45 -9.05 11.84
N ALA A 334 9.14 -8.93 12.09
CA ALA A 334 8.49 -9.53 13.26
C ALA A 334 8.68 -11.05 13.29
N ALA A 335 8.51 -11.72 12.14
CA ALA A 335 8.73 -13.17 12.03
C ALA A 335 10.20 -13.54 12.27
N LYS A 336 11.15 -12.76 11.74
CA LYS A 336 12.58 -12.95 11.97
C LYS A 336 12.95 -12.76 13.45
N CYS A 337 12.37 -11.79 14.14
CA CYS A 337 12.60 -11.58 15.56
C CYS A 337 12.01 -12.72 16.40
N ALA A 338 10.80 -13.17 16.09
CA ALA A 338 10.14 -14.25 16.81
C ALA A 338 10.80 -15.62 16.57
N TYR A 339 11.29 -15.86 15.36
CA TYR A 339 11.74 -17.18 14.91
C TYR A 339 13.10 -17.13 14.19
N PRO A 340 14.18 -16.67 14.86
CA PRO A 340 15.44 -16.33 14.20
C PRO A 340 16.04 -17.48 13.38
N ASP A 341 15.91 -18.72 13.84
CA ASP A 341 16.44 -19.90 13.14
C ASP A 341 15.76 -20.14 11.78
N GLN A 342 14.46 -19.85 11.66
CA GLN A 342 13.69 -20.04 10.42
C GLN A 342 13.91 -18.92 9.40
N PHE A 343 14.53 -17.82 9.83
CA PHE A 343 14.76 -16.61 9.05
C PHE A 343 16.23 -16.17 9.09
N ALA A 344 17.15 -17.10 9.38
CA ALA A 344 18.58 -16.82 9.48
C ALA A 344 19.19 -16.37 8.13
N ASP A 345 18.59 -16.81 7.02
CA ASP A 345 18.92 -16.45 5.64
C ASP A 345 18.41 -15.05 5.22
N ILE A 346 17.51 -14.45 6.00
CA ILE A 346 16.87 -13.18 5.61
C ILE A 346 17.72 -11.98 6.06
N ASP A 347 18.21 -11.21 5.10
CA ASP A 347 18.70 -9.85 5.31
C ASP A 347 17.55 -8.83 5.11
N MET A 348 17.32 -7.97 6.09
CA MET A 348 16.20 -7.03 6.04
C MET A 348 16.40 -5.88 5.04
N THR A 349 17.64 -5.53 4.70
CA THR A 349 17.93 -4.53 3.68
C THR A 349 17.60 -5.08 2.31
N GLU A 350 18.03 -6.32 2.02
CA GLU A 350 17.70 -7.01 0.78
C GLU A 350 16.20 -7.27 0.65
N LYS A 351 15.55 -7.75 1.71
CA LYS A 351 14.10 -8.00 1.72
C LYS A 351 13.30 -6.71 1.55
N LEU A 352 13.69 -5.60 2.19
CA LEU A 352 13.02 -4.30 1.99
C LEU A 352 13.25 -3.76 0.57
N ASN A 353 14.43 -3.96 -0.02
CA ASN A 353 14.69 -3.61 -1.42
C ASN A 353 13.84 -4.43 -2.39
N GLU A 354 13.69 -5.72 -2.14
CA GLU A 354 12.83 -6.61 -2.92
C GLU A 354 11.37 -6.13 -2.86
N ILE A 355 10.84 -5.91 -1.66
CA ILE A 355 9.45 -5.47 -1.47
C ILE A 355 9.22 -4.09 -2.10
N THR A 356 10.08 -3.10 -1.81
CA THR A 356 9.94 -1.76 -2.42
C THR A 356 10.13 -1.81 -3.95
N GLY A 357 10.99 -2.70 -4.45
CA GLY A 357 11.12 -3.02 -5.86
C GLY A 357 9.82 -3.55 -6.48
N ALA A 358 9.17 -4.50 -5.82
CA ALA A 358 7.90 -5.06 -6.27
C ALA A 358 6.77 -4.03 -6.26
N PHE A 359 6.71 -3.13 -5.28
CA PHE A 359 5.66 -2.11 -5.15
C PHE A 359 5.89 -0.87 -6.02
N LEU A 360 7.13 -0.38 -6.12
CA LEU A 360 7.46 0.94 -6.67
C LEU A 360 8.51 0.88 -7.79
N GLY A 361 8.92 -0.31 -8.22
CA GLY A 361 9.92 -0.50 -9.27
C GLY A 361 11.36 -0.19 -8.85
N LYS A 362 11.61 0.13 -7.57
CA LYS A 362 12.93 0.50 -7.06
C LYS A 362 13.15 0.03 -5.61
N GLY A 363 14.26 -0.66 -5.39
CA GLY A 363 14.76 -0.95 -4.04
C GLY A 363 15.32 0.32 -3.38
N ILE A 364 14.77 0.71 -2.24
CA ILE A 364 15.13 1.97 -1.55
C ILE A 364 15.35 1.82 -0.03
N ALA A 365 15.75 0.63 0.44
CA ALA A 365 15.93 0.35 1.87
C ALA A 365 16.89 1.35 2.56
N GLU A 366 18.04 1.61 1.92
CA GLU A 366 19.05 2.56 2.43
C GLU A 366 18.52 3.99 2.52
N ASP A 367 17.69 4.43 1.56
CA ASP A 367 17.05 5.74 1.61
C ASP A 367 16.08 5.82 2.78
N ILE A 368 15.30 4.75 3.00
CA ILE A 368 14.35 4.63 4.11
C ILE A 368 15.10 4.68 5.44
N TYR A 369 16.21 3.96 5.61
CA TYR A 369 16.98 3.92 6.85
C TYR A 369 17.66 5.25 7.18
N ARG A 370 18.02 6.04 6.17
CA ARG A 370 18.57 7.40 6.33
C ARG A 370 17.57 8.44 6.81
N MET A 371 16.27 8.16 6.73
CA MET A 371 15.27 9.12 7.22
C MET A 371 15.42 9.32 8.75
N PRO A 372 15.37 10.56 9.26
CA PRO A 372 15.63 10.86 10.66
C PRO A 372 14.82 10.02 11.66
N ASN A 373 13.56 9.75 11.35
CA ASN A 373 12.68 9.00 12.23
C ASN A 373 12.69 7.48 11.95
N SER A 374 13.65 7.00 11.15
CA SER A 374 13.90 5.57 10.93
C SER A 374 14.98 5.01 11.85
N PHE A 375 15.77 5.88 12.49
CA PHE A 375 16.83 5.52 13.45
C PHE A 375 17.85 4.48 12.93
N GLY A 376 18.10 4.44 11.61
CA GLY A 376 18.99 3.46 10.99
C GLY A 376 18.31 2.15 10.56
N GLY A 377 16.98 2.06 10.65
CA GLY A 377 16.22 0.95 10.12
C GLY A 377 15.89 -0.16 11.13
N TYR A 378 15.57 -1.33 10.59
CA TYR A 378 15.26 -2.54 11.37
C TYR A 378 16.45 -2.98 12.21
N GLN A 379 16.29 -3.02 13.54
CA GLN A 379 17.38 -3.38 14.43
C GLN A 379 16.90 -3.88 15.79
N GLN A 380 17.76 -4.63 16.48
CA GLN A 380 17.67 -4.78 17.93
C GLN A 380 18.24 -3.51 18.58
N ILE A 381 17.53 -2.93 19.55
CA ILE A 381 18.02 -1.73 20.24
C ILE A 381 18.85 -2.10 21.46
N ASP A 382 19.85 -1.27 21.80
CA ASP A 382 20.54 -1.34 23.08
C ASP A 382 19.66 -0.69 24.16
N THR A 383 18.97 -1.50 24.96
CA THR A 383 18.07 -1.04 26.02
C THR A 383 18.79 -0.20 27.10
N ALA A 384 20.13 -0.28 27.20
CA ALA A 384 20.91 0.52 28.13
C ALA A 384 21.23 1.92 27.60
N ALA A 385 21.14 2.18 26.29
CA ALA A 385 21.61 3.42 25.68
C ALA A 385 20.59 4.11 24.76
N PHE A 386 19.68 3.37 24.11
CA PHE A 386 18.86 3.87 23.00
C PHE A 386 18.02 5.12 23.34
N PHE A 387 17.38 5.14 24.51
CA PHE A 387 16.57 6.29 24.97
C PHE A 387 17.31 7.29 25.87
N ARG A 388 18.59 7.07 26.15
CA ARG A 388 19.37 7.96 27.03
C ARG A 388 19.85 9.25 26.34
#